data_AF-A0A1Y5GN08-F1
#
_entry.id   AF-A0A1Y5GN08-F1
#
_cell.length_a   1.000
_cell.length_b   1.000
_cell.length_c   1.000
_cell.angle_alpha   90.00
_cell.angle_beta   90.00
_cell.angle_gamma   90.00
#
_symmetry.space_group_name_H-M   'P 1'
#
loop_
_entity.id
_entity.type
_entity.pdbx_description
1 polymer ?
#
loop_
_entity_poly.entity_id
_entity_poly.type
_entity_poly.pdbx_seq_one_letter_code
_entity_poly.pdbx_strand_id
1 'polypeptide(L)'
;MSLIATDQLKIVIGLGVTGVSCARLLAKNAENFIVVDTREKPPKLEQFRREYPNVKVILGPLDAQLLATASELILSPGIAKNDPAIAYAVDSGALLVGDIDLFCREVSAPIIAITGSNAKSTVTTLVGEMAKCCHLAVGVGGNIGTPVLDFLEQPEKDIYVLELSSFQLETTNDLRANVATVLNITPDHLDRYNNNFQKYYQAKHRIFKGCKNVVENLDDALTHPLVAKNVQIYGYRLAASDFHIFGLLDVEVEGVMQEHLALAKQPLLEISKIKLPGRHNVINALAALSIGHAAGFAMQGMLKAIEDFQGLEHRCQWVANKQEVDYFNDSKGTNVGATVAALQGLGATLSEDKKIVLIAGGDGKGADFDDLAEPVAGFVKALVLIGTDAKKIAASVTGAQVHYATDMQAAILKAAALASAGEIVLLSPACASFDMFDNYEQRGQVFTALARDL
;
A
#
# COMPACT_ATOMS: atom_id res chain seq x y z
N MET A 1 37.94 -10.20 3.57
CA MET A 1 37.37 -11.51 3.15
C MET A 1 37.30 -11.50 1.64
N SER A 2 37.89 -12.48 0.97
CA SER A 2 37.80 -12.59 -0.49
C SER A 2 36.36 -12.94 -0.87
N LEU A 3 35.67 -12.04 -1.56
CA LEU A 3 34.41 -12.35 -2.23
C LEU A 3 34.69 -13.46 -3.25
N ILE A 4 34.17 -14.65 -3.00
CA ILE A 4 34.09 -15.70 -4.01
C ILE A 4 33.01 -15.21 -4.98
N ALA A 5 33.42 -14.65 -6.11
CA ALA A 5 32.48 -14.35 -7.19
C ALA A 5 31.85 -15.68 -7.63
N THR A 6 30.53 -15.80 -7.46
CA THR A 6 29.80 -17.00 -7.86
C THR A 6 29.69 -17.03 -9.39
N ASP A 7 30.05 -18.15 -10.00
CA ASP A 7 29.89 -18.39 -11.45
C ASP A 7 28.42 -18.58 -11.86
N GLN A 8 27.53 -18.76 -10.89
CA GLN A 8 26.11 -18.96 -11.10
C GLN A 8 25.42 -17.71 -11.66
N LEU A 9 24.75 -17.88 -12.81
CA LEU A 9 23.96 -16.83 -13.43
C LEU A 9 22.65 -16.61 -12.67
N LYS A 10 22.31 -15.34 -12.45
CA LYS A 10 21.01 -14.89 -12.00
C LYS A 10 20.31 -14.07 -13.08
N ILE A 11 18.98 -14.12 -13.12
CA ILE A 11 18.20 -13.36 -14.09
C ILE A 11 17.17 -12.49 -13.38
N VAL A 12 17.29 -11.18 -13.53
CA VAL A 12 16.25 -10.23 -13.11
C VAL A 12 15.21 -10.14 -14.22
N ILE A 13 13.96 -10.51 -13.89
CA ILE A 13 12.82 -10.47 -14.81
C ILE A 13 12.00 -9.22 -14.50
N GLY A 14 12.02 -8.27 -15.43
CA GLY A 14 11.40 -6.95 -15.30
C GLY A 14 12.35 -5.91 -14.73
N LEU A 15 12.63 -4.86 -15.50
CA LEU A 15 13.45 -3.73 -15.07
C LEU A 15 12.63 -2.80 -14.15
N GLY A 16 12.11 -1.67 -14.65
CA GLY A 16 11.32 -0.75 -13.81
C GLY A 16 12.07 -0.28 -12.55
N VAL A 17 11.34 0.14 -11.51
CA VAL A 17 11.96 0.61 -10.26
C VAL A 17 12.57 -0.55 -9.47
N THR A 18 11.79 -1.62 -9.26
CA THR A 18 12.22 -2.79 -8.47
C THR A 18 13.34 -3.58 -9.13
N GLY A 19 13.32 -3.79 -10.45
CA GLY A 19 14.40 -4.51 -11.12
C GLY A 19 15.71 -3.75 -11.10
N VAL A 20 15.68 -2.41 -11.15
CA VAL A 20 16.87 -1.57 -10.96
C VAL A 20 17.42 -1.72 -9.54
N SER A 21 16.56 -1.77 -8.50
CA SER A 21 17.05 -1.97 -7.12
C SER A 21 17.59 -3.39 -6.90
N CYS A 22 16.98 -4.42 -7.49
CA CYS A 22 17.54 -5.77 -7.51
C CYS A 22 18.91 -5.81 -8.18
N ALA A 23 19.03 -5.25 -9.39
CA ALA A 23 20.29 -5.21 -10.13
C ALA A 23 21.39 -4.44 -9.40
N ARG A 24 21.05 -3.34 -8.70
CA ARG A 24 21.98 -2.60 -7.85
C ARG A 24 22.56 -3.48 -6.74
N LEU A 25 21.70 -4.22 -6.03
CA LEU A 25 22.15 -5.14 -4.98
C LEU A 25 23.07 -6.24 -5.53
N LEU A 26 22.67 -6.89 -6.63
CA LEU A 26 23.48 -7.94 -7.26
C LEU A 26 24.85 -7.40 -7.71
N ALA A 27 24.89 -6.21 -8.29
CA ALA A 27 26.13 -5.55 -8.70
C ALA A 27 27.02 -5.20 -7.48
N LYS A 28 26.43 -4.70 -6.39
CA LYS A 28 27.13 -4.42 -5.13
C LYS A 28 27.76 -5.67 -4.53
N ASN A 29 27.08 -6.81 -4.64
CA ASN A 29 27.56 -8.11 -4.18
C ASN A 29 28.51 -8.81 -5.19
N ALA A 30 28.83 -8.16 -6.32
CA ALA A 30 29.63 -8.72 -7.41
C ALA A 30 29.08 -10.06 -7.96
N GLU A 31 27.76 -10.19 -8.01
CA GLU A 31 27.07 -11.37 -8.53
C GLU A 31 26.92 -11.31 -10.06
N ASN A 32 26.96 -12.46 -10.72
CA ASN A 32 26.78 -12.56 -12.17
C ASN A 32 25.29 -12.57 -12.53
N PHE A 33 24.81 -11.53 -13.22
CA PHE A 33 23.41 -11.44 -13.60
C PHE A 33 23.17 -10.79 -14.96
N ILE A 34 21.99 -11.07 -15.52
CA ILE A 34 21.42 -10.37 -16.68
C ILE A 34 20.01 -9.87 -16.36
N VAL A 35 19.52 -8.97 -17.19
CA VAL A 35 18.14 -8.46 -17.10
C VAL A 35 17.35 -8.86 -18.34
N VAL A 36 16.13 -9.33 -18.12
CA VAL A 36 15.15 -9.59 -19.20
C VAL A 36 13.89 -8.76 -18.94
N ASP A 37 13.28 -8.21 -19.98
CA ASP A 37 12.00 -7.49 -19.88
C ASP A 37 11.15 -7.73 -21.12
N THR A 38 9.86 -8.01 -20.94
CA THR A 38 8.94 -8.29 -22.05
C THR A 38 8.63 -7.08 -22.92
N ARG A 39 8.93 -5.87 -22.42
CA ARG A 39 8.71 -4.61 -23.15
C ARG A 39 9.94 -4.27 -23.98
N GLU A 40 9.72 -3.70 -25.16
CA GLU A 40 10.78 -3.14 -26.00
C GLU A 40 11.43 -1.88 -25.41
N LYS A 41 10.69 -1.15 -24.56
CA LYS A 41 11.13 0.09 -23.92
C LYS A 41 10.68 0.11 -22.45
N PRO A 42 11.27 -0.72 -21.58
CA PRO A 42 10.91 -0.70 -20.17
C PRO A 42 11.35 0.62 -19.51
N PRO A 43 10.66 1.06 -18.45
CA PRO A 43 11.08 2.23 -17.69
C PRO A 43 12.50 2.07 -17.16
N LYS A 44 13.24 3.18 -17.09
CA LYS A 44 14.65 3.26 -16.63
C LYS A 44 15.70 2.54 -17.49
N LEU A 45 15.37 2.04 -18.69
CA LEU A 45 16.32 1.33 -19.55
C LEU A 45 17.60 2.12 -19.85
N GLU A 46 17.47 3.36 -20.31
CA GLU A 46 18.62 4.19 -20.72
C GLU A 46 19.52 4.56 -19.53
N GLN A 47 18.90 4.84 -18.38
CA GLN A 47 19.62 5.05 -17.12
C GLN A 47 20.37 3.76 -16.73
N PHE A 48 19.69 2.62 -16.76
CA PHE A 48 20.26 1.34 -16.37
C PHE A 48 21.47 0.95 -17.23
N ARG A 49 21.37 1.10 -18.56
CA ARG A 49 22.48 0.81 -19.48
C ARG A 49 23.70 1.70 -19.24
N ARG A 50 23.49 2.94 -18.78
CA ARG A 50 24.57 3.86 -18.42
C ARG A 50 25.26 3.47 -17.11
N GLU A 51 24.47 3.07 -16.12
CA GLU A 51 24.97 2.66 -14.80
C GLU A 51 25.65 1.27 -14.83
N TYR A 52 25.12 0.34 -15.64
CA TYR A 52 25.59 -1.05 -15.72
C TYR A 52 25.88 -1.47 -17.18
N PRO A 53 26.86 -0.84 -17.85
CA PRO A 53 27.13 -1.07 -19.28
C PRO A 53 27.55 -2.51 -19.62
N ASN A 54 28.05 -3.25 -18.64
CA ASN A 54 28.51 -4.63 -18.80
C ASN A 54 27.41 -5.67 -18.52
N VAL A 55 26.25 -5.25 -18.01
CA VAL A 55 25.13 -6.16 -17.74
C VAL A 55 24.31 -6.33 -19.02
N LYS A 56 24.15 -7.58 -19.47
CA LYS A 56 23.33 -7.89 -20.64
C LYS A 56 21.86 -7.61 -20.34
N VAL A 57 21.21 -6.85 -21.22
CA VAL A 57 19.76 -6.58 -21.16
C VAL A 57 19.11 -7.16 -22.41
N ILE A 58 18.12 -8.03 -22.23
CA ILE A 58 17.36 -8.67 -23.32
C ILE A 58 15.92 -8.20 -23.24
N LEU A 59 15.37 -7.77 -24.38
CA LEU A 59 14.03 -7.19 -24.47
C LEU A 59 13.17 -8.06 -25.40
N GLY A 60 11.87 -8.03 -25.17
CA GLY A 60 10.88 -8.82 -25.91
C GLY A 60 10.49 -10.12 -25.18
N PRO A 61 9.80 -11.05 -25.86
CA PRO A 61 9.25 -12.26 -25.24
C PRO A 61 10.28 -13.06 -24.42
N LEU A 62 9.83 -13.65 -23.30
CA LEU A 62 10.71 -14.45 -22.45
C LEU A 62 11.14 -15.73 -23.15
N ASP A 63 12.45 -15.99 -23.15
CA ASP A 63 13.05 -17.21 -23.70
C ASP A 63 13.21 -18.25 -22.58
N ALA A 64 12.43 -19.33 -22.65
CA ALA A 64 12.44 -20.41 -21.67
C ALA A 64 13.80 -21.10 -21.53
N GLN A 65 14.54 -21.29 -22.64
CA GLN A 65 15.83 -21.96 -22.61
C GLN A 65 16.88 -21.09 -21.94
N LEU A 66 16.85 -19.78 -22.21
CA LEU A 66 17.70 -18.83 -21.51
C LEU A 66 17.38 -18.81 -20.00
N LEU A 67 16.10 -18.72 -19.63
CA LEU A 67 15.70 -18.67 -18.22
C LEU A 67 16.15 -19.92 -17.46
N ALA A 68 16.09 -21.10 -18.09
CA ALA A 68 16.53 -22.36 -17.50
C ALA A 68 18.04 -22.44 -17.22
N THR A 69 18.86 -21.53 -17.77
CA THR A 69 20.30 -21.46 -17.45
C THR A 69 20.59 -20.78 -16.10
N ALA A 70 19.59 -20.11 -15.51
CA ALA A 70 19.76 -19.38 -14.26
C ALA A 70 19.68 -20.31 -13.04
N SER A 71 20.54 -20.04 -12.07
CA SER A 71 20.39 -20.58 -10.71
C SER A 71 19.20 -19.95 -9.98
N GLU A 72 18.93 -18.67 -10.25
CA GLU A 72 17.92 -17.88 -9.56
C GLU A 72 17.25 -16.90 -10.53
N LEU A 73 15.92 -16.89 -10.52
CA LEU A 73 15.07 -15.93 -11.23
C LEU A 73 14.51 -14.94 -10.22
N ILE A 74 14.84 -13.66 -10.40
CA ILE A 74 14.40 -12.56 -9.54
C ILE A 74 13.25 -11.84 -10.24
N LEU A 75 12.03 -12.17 -9.84
CA LEU A 75 10.82 -11.71 -10.50
C LEU A 75 10.31 -10.40 -9.90
N SER A 76 10.17 -9.37 -10.74
CA SER A 76 9.51 -8.13 -10.37
C SER A 76 8.02 -8.37 -10.05
N PRO A 77 7.45 -7.79 -8.97
CA PRO A 77 6.07 -8.06 -8.54
C PRO A 77 4.98 -7.80 -9.59
N GLY A 78 5.25 -6.95 -10.59
CA GLY A 78 4.30 -6.62 -11.64
C GLY A 78 4.12 -7.72 -12.69
N ILE A 79 5.07 -8.66 -12.79
CA ILE A 79 5.11 -9.71 -13.81
C ILE A 79 4.38 -10.95 -13.30
N ALA A 80 3.58 -11.56 -14.18
CA ALA A 80 2.81 -12.73 -13.83
C ALA A 80 3.75 -13.95 -13.69
N LYS A 81 3.72 -14.59 -12.52
CA LYS A 81 4.52 -15.80 -12.22
C LYS A 81 4.16 -17.00 -13.11
N ASN A 82 2.94 -17.03 -13.64
CA ASN A 82 2.41 -18.13 -14.45
C ASN A 82 2.84 -18.08 -15.92
N ASP A 83 3.81 -17.24 -16.29
CA ASP A 83 4.39 -17.26 -17.62
C ASP A 83 5.01 -18.65 -17.91
N PRO A 84 4.70 -19.29 -19.06
CA PRO A 84 5.22 -20.60 -19.39
C PRO A 84 6.75 -20.70 -19.39
N ALA A 85 7.47 -19.64 -19.75
CA ALA A 85 8.92 -19.63 -19.75
C ALA A 85 9.50 -19.64 -18.32
N ILE A 86 8.84 -18.94 -17.39
CA ILE A 86 9.21 -18.94 -15.97
C ILE A 86 8.93 -20.31 -15.37
N ALA A 87 7.75 -20.89 -15.64
CA ALA A 87 7.40 -22.22 -15.15
C ALA A 87 8.41 -23.28 -15.62
N TYR A 88 8.77 -23.28 -16.90
CA TYR A 88 9.77 -24.18 -17.46
C TYR A 88 11.13 -24.08 -16.76
N ALA A 89 11.59 -22.86 -16.48
CA ALA A 89 12.87 -22.64 -15.82
C ALA A 89 12.86 -23.11 -14.35
N VAL A 90 11.74 -22.89 -13.63
CA VAL A 90 11.56 -23.40 -12.26
C VAL A 90 11.53 -24.93 -12.25
N ASP A 91 10.80 -25.56 -13.19
CA ASP A 91 10.78 -27.02 -13.35
C ASP A 91 12.16 -27.59 -13.73
N SER A 92 13.02 -26.76 -14.34
CA SER A 92 14.41 -27.09 -14.67
C SER A 92 15.39 -26.86 -13.51
N GLY A 93 14.91 -26.39 -12.34
CA GLY A 93 15.69 -26.25 -11.11
C GLY A 93 16.04 -24.82 -10.70
N ALA A 94 15.63 -23.80 -11.46
CA ALA A 94 15.86 -22.41 -11.09
C ALA A 94 15.03 -22.01 -9.86
N LEU A 95 15.65 -21.35 -8.88
CA LEU A 95 14.93 -20.81 -7.74
C LEU A 95 14.20 -19.52 -8.14
N LEU A 96 12.88 -19.46 -7.95
CA LEU A 96 12.12 -18.23 -8.17
C LEU A 96 12.03 -17.42 -6.88
N VAL A 97 12.54 -16.18 -6.90
CA VAL A 97 12.55 -15.25 -5.76
C VAL A 97 12.04 -13.87 -6.15
N GLY A 98 11.68 -13.07 -5.15
CA GLY A 98 11.34 -11.66 -5.28
C GLY A 98 12.34 -10.73 -4.61
N ASP A 99 12.07 -9.42 -4.70
CA ASP A 99 12.79 -8.37 -3.99
C ASP A 99 12.75 -8.54 -2.46
N ILE A 100 11.64 -9.08 -1.93
CA ILE A 100 11.49 -9.37 -0.49
C ILE A 100 12.49 -10.44 -0.02
N ASP A 101 12.69 -11.52 -0.77
CA ASP A 101 13.66 -12.56 -0.42
C ASP A 101 15.09 -12.01 -0.44
N LEU A 102 15.42 -11.18 -1.44
CA LEU A 102 16.71 -10.50 -1.51
C LEU A 102 16.92 -9.58 -0.30
N PHE A 103 15.91 -8.78 0.05
CA PHE A 103 15.96 -7.92 1.23
C PHE A 103 16.16 -8.73 2.52
N CYS A 104 15.41 -9.81 2.70
CA CYS A 104 15.50 -10.65 3.89
C CYS A 104 16.88 -11.27 4.07
N ARG A 105 17.65 -11.52 3.01
CA ARG A 105 19.03 -12.06 3.09
C ARG A 105 20.02 -11.06 3.67
N GLU A 106 19.79 -9.77 3.44
CA GLU A 106 20.74 -8.69 3.74
C GLU A 106 20.50 -8.05 5.11
N VAL A 107 19.31 -8.19 5.68
CA VAL A 107 18.96 -7.61 6.99
C VAL A 107 18.97 -8.62 8.12
N SER A 108 19.39 -8.15 9.29
CA SER A 108 19.35 -8.87 10.56
C SER A 108 18.25 -8.36 11.50
N ALA A 109 17.80 -7.12 11.30
CA ALA A 109 16.73 -6.50 12.07
C ALA A 109 15.40 -7.25 11.92
N PRO A 110 14.54 -7.26 12.96
CA PRO A 110 13.24 -7.89 12.91
C PRO A 110 12.34 -7.28 11.82
N ILE A 111 11.52 -8.15 11.21
CA ILE A 111 10.54 -7.78 10.19
C ILE A 111 9.12 -7.99 10.74
N ILE A 112 8.29 -6.95 10.68
CA ILE A 112 6.84 -7.04 10.81
C ILE A 112 6.27 -7.09 9.41
N ALA A 113 5.52 -8.15 9.07
CA ALA A 113 4.95 -8.35 7.75
C ALA A 113 3.42 -8.31 7.80
N ILE A 114 2.83 -7.42 6.99
CA ILE A 114 1.39 -7.15 7.01
C ILE A 114 0.81 -7.37 5.61
N THR A 115 -0.17 -8.27 5.49
CA THR A 115 -0.97 -8.42 4.26
C THR A 115 -2.47 -8.43 4.57
N GLY A 116 -3.29 -8.49 3.53
CA GLY A 116 -4.75 -8.45 3.60
C GLY A 116 -5.36 -7.97 2.29
N SER A 117 -6.66 -8.12 2.11
CA SER A 117 -7.35 -7.48 0.96
C SER A 117 -7.38 -5.96 1.19
N ASN A 118 -7.84 -5.53 2.36
CA ASN A 118 -8.05 -4.13 2.72
C ASN A 118 -7.18 -3.70 3.91
N ALA A 119 -7.14 -2.38 4.14
CA ALA A 119 -6.50 -1.71 5.29
C ALA A 119 -4.98 -1.88 5.48
N LYS A 120 -4.31 -2.72 4.67
CA LYS A 120 -2.85 -2.95 4.68
C LYS A 120 -2.03 -1.69 4.92
N SER A 121 -2.23 -0.67 4.09
CA SER A 121 -1.44 0.56 4.16
C SER A 121 -1.69 1.34 5.44
N THR A 122 -2.94 1.40 5.89
CA THR A 122 -3.32 2.12 7.12
C THR A 122 -2.65 1.46 8.34
N VAL A 123 -2.76 0.14 8.45
CA VAL A 123 -2.16 -0.61 9.57
C VAL A 123 -0.63 -0.58 9.50
N THR A 124 -0.04 -0.73 8.31
CA THR A 124 1.42 -0.68 8.12
C THR A 124 1.99 0.67 8.54
N THR A 125 1.37 1.77 8.10
CA THR A 125 1.80 3.11 8.51
C THR A 125 1.58 3.34 10.00
N LEU A 126 0.42 2.93 10.55
CA LEU A 126 0.14 3.09 11.97
C LEU A 126 1.13 2.34 12.85
N VAL A 127 1.48 1.08 12.52
CA VAL A 127 2.53 0.32 13.22
C VAL A 127 3.90 1.00 13.08
N GLY A 128 4.19 1.60 11.92
CA GLY A 128 5.36 2.45 11.72
C GLY A 128 5.40 3.65 12.68
N GLU A 129 4.29 4.38 12.82
CA GLU A 129 4.16 5.49 13.77
C GLU A 129 4.29 5.01 15.22
N MET A 130 3.72 3.85 15.56
CA MET A 130 3.91 3.23 16.88
C MET A 130 5.39 2.97 17.18
N ALA A 131 6.15 2.44 16.21
CA ALA A 131 7.58 2.21 16.36
C ALA A 131 8.34 3.52 16.60
N LYS A 132 8.01 4.59 15.86
CA LYS A 132 8.59 5.95 16.06
C LYS A 132 8.26 6.52 17.44
N CYS A 133 7.01 6.38 17.89
CA CYS A 133 6.59 6.80 19.23
C CYS A 133 7.26 5.96 20.34
N CYS A 134 7.75 4.77 20.02
CA CYS A 134 8.61 3.96 20.89
C CYS A 134 10.11 4.26 20.71
N HIS A 135 10.47 5.33 19.99
CA HIS A 135 11.84 5.78 19.73
C HIS A 135 12.71 4.78 18.95
N LEU A 136 12.09 3.91 18.15
CA LEU A 136 12.80 2.99 17.26
C LEU A 136 13.04 3.64 15.90
N ALA A 137 14.25 3.47 15.37
CA ALA A 137 14.51 3.72 13.96
C ALA A 137 13.78 2.64 13.13
N VAL A 138 12.74 3.04 12.39
CA VAL A 138 11.88 2.13 11.63
C VAL A 138 12.00 2.35 10.13
N GLY A 139 12.06 1.27 9.36
CA GLY A 139 11.86 1.28 7.91
C GLY A 139 10.45 0.82 7.56
N VAL A 140 9.61 1.73 7.04
CA VAL A 140 8.22 1.42 6.63
C VAL A 140 8.15 1.37 5.11
N GLY A 141 7.84 0.21 4.54
CA GLY A 141 7.88 0.05 3.09
C GLY A 141 7.27 -1.24 2.58
N GLY A 142 7.76 -1.73 1.44
CA GLY A 142 7.23 -2.93 0.78
C GLY A 142 6.43 -2.60 -0.46
N ASN A 143 5.16 -2.99 -0.46
CA ASN A 143 4.19 -2.68 -1.52
C ASN A 143 3.77 -1.20 -1.53
N ILE A 144 4.08 -0.45 -0.47
CA ILE A 144 3.86 1.00 -0.37
C ILE A 144 5.15 1.72 0.02
N GLY A 145 5.20 3.02 -0.27
CA GLY A 145 6.30 3.87 0.13
C GLY A 145 7.62 3.43 -0.52
N THR A 146 8.65 3.24 0.30
CA THR A 146 9.99 2.89 -0.16
C THR A 146 10.07 1.41 -0.57
N PRO A 147 10.56 1.09 -1.79
CA PRO A 147 10.91 -0.28 -2.17
C PRO A 147 11.89 -0.89 -1.17
N VAL A 148 11.71 -2.16 -0.80
CA VAL A 148 12.47 -2.76 0.32
C VAL A 148 13.99 -2.70 0.15
N LEU A 149 14.48 -2.88 -1.09
CA LEU A 149 15.90 -2.89 -1.39
C LEU A 149 16.54 -1.50 -1.29
N ASP A 150 15.75 -0.42 -1.40
CA ASP A 150 16.28 0.93 -1.24
C ASP A 150 16.62 1.25 0.23
N PHE A 151 16.12 0.46 1.20
CA PHE A 151 16.57 0.57 2.59
C PHE A 151 18.02 0.12 2.80
N LEU A 152 18.56 -0.71 1.92
CA LEU A 152 19.94 -1.23 2.01
C LEU A 152 21.00 -0.16 1.65
N GLU A 153 20.57 0.98 1.13
CA GLU A 153 21.38 2.16 0.88
C GLU A 153 21.47 3.10 2.10
N GLN A 154 20.79 2.74 3.19
CA GLN A 154 20.76 3.50 4.44
C GLN A 154 21.34 2.66 5.59
N PRO A 155 21.69 3.27 6.73
CA PRO A 155 21.96 2.51 7.95
C PRO A 155 20.78 1.59 8.27
N GLU A 156 21.10 0.36 8.67
CA GLU A 156 20.11 -0.63 9.07
C GLU A 156 19.24 -0.08 10.21
N LYS A 157 17.94 -0.39 10.13
CA LYS A 157 16.94 0.10 11.07
C LYS A 157 16.83 -0.85 12.27
N ASP A 158 16.24 -0.38 13.36
CA ASP A 158 15.94 -1.25 14.51
C ASP A 158 14.83 -2.26 14.18
N ILE A 159 13.92 -1.89 13.27
CA ILE A 159 12.82 -2.74 12.81
C ILE A 159 12.32 -2.32 11.42
N TYR A 160 11.83 -3.29 10.65
CA TYR A 160 11.16 -3.05 9.37
C TYR A 160 9.68 -3.41 9.46
N VAL A 161 8.80 -2.54 8.98
CA VAL A 161 7.36 -2.77 8.87
C VAL A 161 7.00 -2.80 7.39
N LEU A 162 6.72 -4.00 6.89
CA LEU A 162 6.55 -4.27 5.47
C LEU A 162 5.08 -4.56 5.13
N GLU A 163 4.50 -3.73 4.26
CA GLU A 163 3.27 -4.10 3.56
C GLU A 163 3.62 -5.09 2.44
N LEU A 164 2.98 -6.26 2.41
CA LEU A 164 3.20 -7.26 1.37
C LEU A 164 1.92 -7.54 0.59
N SER A 165 2.02 -7.47 -0.74
CA SER A 165 0.97 -7.92 -1.65
C SER A 165 0.94 -9.46 -1.76
N SER A 166 -0.16 -10.02 -2.27
CA SER A 166 -0.21 -11.47 -2.56
C SER A 166 0.83 -11.86 -3.61
N PHE A 167 1.10 -10.99 -4.60
CA PHE A 167 2.09 -11.24 -5.65
C PHE A 167 3.51 -11.32 -5.12
N GLN A 168 3.90 -10.40 -4.22
CA GLN A 168 5.22 -10.46 -3.57
C GLN A 168 5.36 -11.74 -2.73
N LEU A 169 4.29 -12.14 -2.02
CA LEU A 169 4.32 -13.35 -1.22
C LEU A 169 4.49 -14.62 -2.07
N GLU A 170 3.97 -14.68 -3.30
CA GLU A 170 4.14 -15.83 -4.20
C GLU A 170 5.59 -16.14 -4.59
N THR A 171 6.47 -15.13 -4.52
CA THR A 171 7.90 -15.22 -4.81
C THR A 171 8.77 -15.05 -3.57
N THR A 172 8.17 -14.89 -2.39
CA THR A 172 8.89 -14.86 -1.12
C THR A 172 8.95 -16.27 -0.54
N ASN A 173 10.15 -16.80 -0.32
CA ASN A 173 10.38 -18.14 0.18
C ASN A 173 10.81 -18.17 1.64
N ASP A 174 11.52 -17.14 2.11
CA ASP A 174 12.07 -17.07 3.47
C ASP A 174 11.93 -15.68 4.08
N LEU A 175 10.68 -15.33 4.45
CA LEU A 175 10.35 -14.02 5.00
C LEU A 175 10.88 -13.80 6.43
N ARG A 176 10.98 -14.88 7.22
CA ARG A 176 11.48 -14.87 8.61
C ARG A 176 10.90 -13.76 9.50
N ALA A 177 9.62 -13.44 9.30
CA ALA A 177 8.97 -12.34 10.01
C ALA A 177 9.00 -12.56 11.53
N ASN A 178 9.36 -11.52 12.27
CA ASN A 178 9.17 -11.49 13.73
C ASN A 178 7.68 -11.50 14.08
N VAL A 179 6.86 -10.74 13.34
CA VAL A 179 5.40 -10.74 13.44
C VAL A 179 4.80 -10.77 12.05
N ALA A 180 3.83 -11.65 11.80
CA ALA A 180 3.11 -11.73 10.55
C ALA A 180 1.59 -11.63 10.76
N THR A 181 0.87 -10.98 9.85
CA THR A 181 -0.60 -10.91 9.90
C THR A 181 -1.23 -10.93 8.51
N VAL A 182 -2.41 -11.54 8.44
CA VAL A 182 -3.37 -11.34 7.36
C VAL A 182 -4.56 -10.60 7.97
N LEU A 183 -4.77 -9.33 7.59
CA LEU A 183 -5.78 -8.47 8.23
C LEU A 183 -7.22 -8.91 7.93
N ASN A 184 -7.46 -9.37 6.70
CA ASN A 184 -8.74 -9.82 6.16
C ASN A 184 -8.52 -10.47 4.79
N ILE A 185 -9.42 -11.35 4.37
CA ILE A 185 -9.45 -11.94 3.03
C ILE A 185 -10.85 -11.82 2.43
N THR A 186 -11.00 -10.86 1.53
CA THR A 186 -12.18 -10.70 0.66
C THR A 186 -11.77 -10.84 -0.82
N PRO A 187 -12.68 -11.25 -1.73
CA PRO A 187 -12.39 -11.28 -3.16
C PRO A 187 -11.84 -9.95 -3.66
N ASP A 188 -10.65 -9.99 -4.27
CA ASP A 188 -9.93 -8.83 -4.80
C ASP A 188 -8.85 -9.33 -5.78
N HIS A 189 -8.61 -8.61 -6.88
CA HIS A 189 -7.62 -8.97 -7.92
C HIS A 189 -7.69 -10.44 -8.43
N LEU A 190 -8.91 -10.99 -8.55
CA LEU A 190 -9.12 -12.38 -8.93
C LEU A 190 -8.72 -12.72 -10.37
N ASP A 191 -8.64 -11.70 -11.24
CA ASP A 191 -8.15 -11.78 -12.62
C ASP A 191 -6.75 -12.41 -12.69
N ARG A 192 -5.86 -12.02 -11.77
CA ARG A 192 -4.49 -12.56 -11.64
C ARG A 192 -4.45 -14.01 -11.16
N TYR A 193 -5.55 -14.50 -10.59
CA TYR A 193 -5.66 -15.85 -10.05
C TYR A 193 -6.58 -16.75 -10.88
N ASN A 194 -6.84 -16.43 -12.15
CA ASN A 194 -7.78 -17.14 -13.01
C ASN A 194 -9.17 -17.29 -12.37
N ASN A 195 -9.62 -16.23 -11.67
CA ASN A 195 -10.84 -16.22 -10.89
C ASN A 195 -10.91 -17.27 -9.77
N ASN A 196 -9.75 -17.72 -9.27
CA ASN A 196 -9.66 -18.71 -8.21
C ASN A 196 -9.31 -18.06 -6.86
N PHE A 197 -10.33 -17.91 -6.01
CA PHE A 197 -10.19 -17.34 -4.67
C PHE A 197 -9.29 -18.17 -3.74
N GLN A 198 -9.26 -19.49 -3.88
CA GLN A 198 -8.41 -20.36 -3.05
C GLN A 198 -6.92 -20.10 -3.31
N LYS A 199 -6.53 -19.85 -4.57
CA LYS A 199 -5.14 -19.48 -4.90
C LYS A 199 -4.74 -18.14 -4.27
N TYR A 200 -5.65 -17.15 -4.31
CA TYR A 200 -5.44 -15.85 -3.67
C TYR A 200 -5.27 -15.98 -2.15
N TYR A 201 -6.14 -16.76 -1.51
CA TYR A 201 -6.06 -17.11 -0.10
C TYR A 201 -4.70 -17.76 0.23
N GLN A 202 -4.31 -18.79 -0.53
CA GLN A 202 -3.03 -19.49 -0.33
C GLN A 202 -1.82 -18.57 -0.50
N ALA A 203 -1.86 -17.66 -1.48
CA ALA A 203 -0.81 -16.69 -1.71
C ALA A 203 -0.59 -15.78 -0.49
N LYS A 204 -1.65 -15.26 0.14
CA LYS A 204 -1.52 -14.45 1.36
C LYS A 204 -1.03 -15.24 2.56
N HIS A 205 -1.49 -16.48 2.73
CA HIS A 205 -1.09 -17.34 3.86
C HIS A 205 0.39 -17.73 3.84
N ARG A 206 1.08 -17.57 2.71
CA ARG A 206 2.55 -17.72 2.65
C ARG A 206 3.28 -16.79 3.61
N ILE A 207 2.68 -15.67 4.03
CA ILE A 207 3.26 -14.72 5.00
C ILE A 207 3.62 -15.38 6.34
N PHE A 208 2.93 -16.46 6.71
CA PHE A 208 3.16 -17.17 7.97
C PHE A 208 4.35 -18.13 7.92
N LYS A 209 4.91 -18.40 6.74
CA LYS A 209 6.03 -19.33 6.58
C LYS A 209 7.27 -18.79 7.30
N GLY A 210 7.70 -19.49 8.35
CA GLY A 210 8.91 -19.15 9.12
C GLY A 210 8.75 -17.94 10.04
N CYS A 211 7.52 -17.47 10.29
CA CYS A 211 7.29 -16.38 11.23
C CYS A 211 7.43 -16.83 12.69
N LYS A 212 7.80 -15.91 13.59
CA LYS A 212 7.92 -16.18 15.04
C LYS A 212 6.59 -15.99 15.78
N ASN A 213 5.86 -14.94 15.44
CA ASN A 213 4.58 -14.59 16.03
C ASN A 213 3.56 -14.31 14.93
N VAL A 214 2.30 -14.65 15.21
CA VAL A 214 1.16 -14.33 14.33
C VAL A 214 0.17 -13.43 15.05
N VAL A 215 -0.39 -12.49 14.32
CA VAL A 215 -1.59 -11.76 14.72
C VAL A 215 -2.74 -12.13 13.81
N GLU A 216 -3.81 -12.69 14.36
CA GLU A 216 -5.01 -13.09 13.63
C GLU A 216 -6.20 -12.14 13.87
N ASN A 217 -7.06 -12.02 12.87
CA ASN A 217 -8.34 -11.34 12.98
C ASN A 217 -9.43 -12.35 13.35
N LEU A 218 -9.91 -12.32 14.59
CA LEU A 218 -10.94 -13.27 15.03
C LEU A 218 -12.32 -13.00 14.42
N ASP A 219 -12.52 -11.85 13.76
CA ASP A 219 -13.75 -11.54 13.03
C ASP A 219 -13.74 -12.10 11.59
N ASP A 220 -12.60 -12.61 11.11
CA ASP A 220 -12.45 -13.20 9.77
C ASP A 220 -11.74 -14.55 9.85
N ALA A 221 -12.52 -15.62 9.77
CA ALA A 221 -12.05 -17.00 9.83
C ALA A 221 -11.03 -17.36 8.74
N LEU A 222 -11.00 -16.63 7.62
CA LEU A 222 -10.01 -16.87 6.57
C LEU A 222 -8.61 -16.35 6.94
N THR A 223 -8.48 -15.57 8.01
CA THR A 223 -7.17 -15.09 8.49
C THR A 223 -6.48 -16.08 9.42
N HIS A 224 -7.21 -17.09 9.92
CA HIS A 224 -6.72 -18.04 10.90
C HIS A 224 -5.47 -18.79 10.39
N PRO A 225 -4.33 -18.72 11.10
CA PRO A 225 -3.06 -19.21 10.58
C PRO A 225 -2.91 -20.73 10.69
N LEU A 226 -2.33 -21.35 9.67
CA LEU A 226 -1.88 -22.74 9.72
C LEU A 226 -0.38 -22.77 10.07
N VAL A 227 -0.07 -22.64 11.36
CA VAL A 227 1.31 -22.55 11.88
C VAL A 227 1.69 -23.68 12.83
N ALA A 228 3.00 -23.85 13.04
CA ALA A 228 3.53 -24.84 13.99
C ALA A 228 3.18 -24.45 15.45
N LYS A 229 3.11 -25.45 16.34
CA LYS A 229 2.68 -25.29 17.75
C LYS A 229 3.54 -24.33 18.57
N ASN A 230 4.77 -24.06 18.16
CA ASN A 230 5.71 -23.17 18.85
C ASN A 230 5.58 -21.71 18.44
N VAL A 231 4.78 -21.40 17.41
CA VAL A 231 4.47 -20.03 17.00
C VAL A 231 3.45 -19.44 17.96
N GLN A 232 3.75 -18.27 18.53
CA GLN A 232 2.81 -17.58 19.41
C GLN A 232 1.73 -16.89 18.57
N ILE A 233 0.48 -17.00 18.99
CA ILE A 233 -0.67 -16.40 18.32
C ILE A 233 -1.28 -15.34 19.24
N TYR A 234 -1.39 -14.14 18.70
CA TYR A 234 -2.09 -13.00 19.27
C TYR A 234 -3.34 -12.73 18.43
N GLY A 235 -4.35 -12.12 19.06
CA GLY A 235 -5.61 -11.87 18.41
C GLY A 235 -6.06 -10.43 18.47
N TYR A 236 -6.99 -10.08 17.59
CA TYR A 236 -7.86 -8.94 17.76
C TYR A 236 -9.26 -9.21 17.24
N ARG A 237 -10.25 -8.48 17.76
CA ARG A 237 -11.64 -8.49 17.28
C ARG A 237 -12.37 -7.19 17.62
N LEU A 238 -13.34 -6.82 16.80
CA LEU A 238 -14.29 -5.75 17.08
C LEU A 238 -15.42 -6.24 18.00
N ALA A 239 -15.04 -6.86 19.11
CA ALA A 239 -15.90 -7.40 20.15
C ALA A 239 -15.12 -7.41 21.48
N ALA A 240 -15.70 -7.92 22.56
CA ALA A 240 -15.10 -7.91 23.90
C ALA A 240 -13.62 -8.34 23.92
N SER A 241 -12.72 -7.66 24.62
CA SER A 241 -11.33 -8.10 24.76
C SER A 241 -11.17 -9.42 25.55
N ASP A 242 -10.03 -10.09 25.42
CA ASP A 242 -9.69 -11.31 26.18
C ASP A 242 -8.17 -11.42 26.41
N PHE A 243 -7.71 -12.47 27.10
CA PHE A 243 -6.29 -12.77 27.25
C PHE A 243 -5.64 -12.94 25.87
N HIS A 244 -4.56 -12.18 25.63
CA HIS A 244 -3.86 -12.11 24.33
C HIS A 244 -4.70 -11.63 23.13
N ILE A 245 -5.95 -11.18 23.37
CA ILE A 245 -6.86 -10.72 22.33
C ILE A 245 -7.24 -9.26 22.62
N PHE A 246 -6.78 -8.36 21.75
CA PHE A 246 -7.25 -6.99 21.77
C PHE A 246 -8.71 -6.92 21.34
N GLY A 247 -9.49 -6.12 22.03
CA GLY A 247 -10.91 -5.94 21.72
C GLY A 247 -11.47 -4.69 22.38
N LEU A 248 -12.76 -4.72 22.64
CA LEU A 248 -13.53 -3.61 23.17
C LEU A 248 -13.91 -3.87 24.63
N LEU A 249 -13.97 -2.82 25.42
CA LEU A 249 -14.46 -2.87 26.81
C LEU A 249 -15.28 -1.62 27.09
N ASP A 250 -16.49 -1.81 27.57
CA ASP A 250 -17.34 -0.72 28.05
C ASP A 250 -16.92 -0.34 29.48
N VAL A 251 -16.68 0.96 29.69
CA VAL A 251 -16.26 1.54 30.96
C VAL A 251 -17.23 2.65 31.32
N GLU A 252 -17.78 2.61 32.54
CA GLU A 252 -18.60 3.71 33.06
C GLU A 252 -17.69 4.78 33.66
N VAL A 253 -17.75 5.99 33.12
CA VAL A 253 -17.03 7.17 33.62
C VAL A 253 -18.05 8.27 33.86
N GLU A 254 -18.17 8.70 35.13
CA GLU A 254 -19.10 9.77 35.54
C GLU A 254 -20.58 9.52 35.12
N GLY A 255 -21.01 8.25 35.11
CA GLY A 255 -22.37 7.86 34.71
C GLY A 255 -22.60 7.76 33.19
N VAL A 256 -21.54 7.92 32.40
CA VAL A 256 -21.57 7.77 30.94
C VAL A 256 -20.81 6.51 30.55
N MET A 257 -21.46 5.63 29.79
CA MET A 257 -20.81 4.46 29.21
C MET A 257 -19.91 4.87 28.05
N GLN A 258 -18.63 4.53 28.14
CA GLN A 258 -17.60 4.81 27.14
C GLN A 258 -16.96 3.51 26.66
N GLU A 259 -16.91 3.32 25.35
CA GLU A 259 -16.29 2.14 24.76
C GLU A 259 -14.79 2.39 24.54
N HIS A 260 -13.97 1.45 25.00
CA HIS A 260 -12.50 1.53 24.97
C HIS A 260 -11.90 0.40 24.15
N LEU A 261 -10.79 0.68 23.45
CA LEU A 261 -9.81 -0.34 23.08
C LEU A 261 -9.25 -0.95 24.36
N ALA A 262 -9.14 -2.28 24.42
CA ALA A 262 -8.76 -2.99 25.62
C ALA A 262 -7.95 -4.27 25.33
N LEU A 263 -7.22 -4.73 26.34
CA LEU A 263 -6.58 -6.04 26.38
C LEU A 263 -6.98 -6.74 27.68
N ALA A 264 -7.48 -7.98 27.58
CA ALA A 264 -8.12 -8.67 28.71
C ALA A 264 -9.18 -7.80 29.41
N LYS A 265 -8.95 -7.39 30.67
CA LYS A 265 -9.85 -6.51 31.43
C LYS A 265 -9.32 -5.08 31.59
N GLN A 266 -8.22 -4.76 30.92
CA GLN A 266 -7.58 -3.45 31.04
C GLN A 266 -8.10 -2.54 29.92
N PRO A 267 -8.84 -1.45 30.24
CA PRO A 267 -9.12 -0.41 29.27
C PRO A 267 -7.82 0.34 28.93
N LEU A 268 -7.60 0.63 27.64
CA LEU A 268 -6.38 1.25 27.14
C LEU A 268 -6.63 2.64 26.57
N LEU A 269 -7.57 2.76 25.62
CA LEU A 269 -7.86 4.01 24.93
C LEU A 269 -9.35 4.12 24.59
N GLU A 270 -9.98 5.22 24.96
CA GLU A 270 -11.36 5.52 24.57
C GLU A 270 -11.47 5.69 23.05
N ILE A 271 -12.46 5.08 22.41
CA ILE A 271 -12.61 5.11 20.94
C ILE A 271 -12.79 6.53 20.42
N SER A 272 -13.43 7.43 21.17
CA SER A 272 -13.65 8.83 20.77
C SER A 272 -12.35 9.62 20.55
N LYS A 273 -11.22 9.14 21.08
CA LYS A 273 -9.89 9.74 20.89
C LYS A 273 -9.22 9.33 19.57
N ILE A 274 -9.78 8.35 18.86
CA ILE A 274 -9.32 7.99 17.52
C ILE A 274 -9.85 9.05 16.55
N LYS A 275 -8.94 9.82 15.95
CA LYS A 275 -9.32 10.93 15.04
C LYS A 275 -10.02 10.46 13.77
N LEU A 276 -9.72 9.24 13.31
CA LEU A 276 -10.32 8.66 12.12
C LEU A 276 -11.67 8.02 12.47
N PRO A 277 -12.79 8.53 11.96
CA PRO A 277 -14.11 8.01 12.28
C PRO A 277 -14.33 6.62 11.68
N GLY A 278 -15.27 5.86 12.26
CA GLY A 278 -15.77 4.59 11.72
C GLY A 278 -15.15 3.34 12.33
N ARG A 279 -15.98 2.29 12.44
CA ARG A 279 -15.61 0.99 13.05
C ARG A 279 -14.44 0.29 12.36
N HIS A 280 -14.26 0.51 11.05
CA HIS A 280 -13.12 -0.03 10.32
C HIS A 280 -11.77 0.56 10.81
N ASN A 281 -11.76 1.80 11.30
CA ASN A 281 -10.54 2.39 11.89
C ASN A 281 -10.30 1.89 13.31
N VAL A 282 -11.36 1.59 14.07
CA VAL A 282 -11.26 0.91 15.38
C VAL A 282 -10.60 -0.46 15.23
N ILE A 283 -11.07 -1.31 14.30
CA ILE A 283 -10.45 -2.61 14.06
C ILE A 283 -9.02 -2.51 13.52
N ASN A 284 -8.71 -1.49 12.70
CA ASN A 284 -7.33 -1.23 12.26
C ASN A 284 -6.42 -0.84 13.44
N ALA A 285 -6.92 -0.06 14.40
CA ALA A 285 -6.19 0.29 15.61
C ALA A 285 -5.97 -0.94 16.51
N LEU A 286 -6.96 -1.82 16.65
CA LEU A 286 -6.82 -3.09 17.38
C LEU A 286 -5.80 -4.02 16.70
N ALA A 287 -5.82 -4.11 15.38
CA ALA A 287 -4.82 -4.86 14.61
C ALA A 287 -3.41 -4.30 14.85
N ALA A 288 -3.23 -2.98 14.74
CA ALA A 288 -1.94 -2.33 14.98
C ALA A 288 -1.44 -2.53 16.42
N LEU A 289 -2.32 -2.44 17.43
CA LEU A 289 -1.98 -2.72 18.83
C LEU A 289 -1.53 -4.17 19.03
N SER A 290 -2.24 -5.13 18.43
CA SER A 290 -1.89 -6.54 18.54
C SER A 290 -0.55 -6.85 17.86
N ILE A 291 -0.28 -6.24 16.69
CA ILE A 291 1.01 -6.33 15.97
C ILE A 291 2.15 -5.71 16.79
N GLY A 292 1.99 -4.48 17.26
CA GLY A 292 3.00 -3.80 18.05
C GLY A 292 3.28 -4.51 19.38
N HIS A 293 2.23 -5.03 20.03
CA HIS A 293 2.37 -5.83 21.25
C HIS A 293 3.15 -7.13 21.00
N ALA A 294 2.84 -7.86 19.93
CA ALA A 294 3.58 -9.05 19.52
C ALA A 294 5.04 -8.74 19.13
N ALA A 295 5.31 -7.52 18.65
CA ALA A 295 6.65 -7.04 18.34
C ALA A 295 7.42 -6.52 19.58
N GLY A 296 6.77 -6.41 20.74
CA GLY A 296 7.38 -5.93 21.98
C GLY A 296 7.43 -4.41 22.12
N PHE A 297 6.59 -3.66 21.38
CA PHE A 297 6.51 -2.21 21.51
C PHE A 297 5.91 -1.77 22.85
N ALA A 298 6.36 -0.63 23.36
CA ALA A 298 5.86 -0.06 24.60
C ALA A 298 4.41 0.43 24.42
N MET A 299 3.49 -0.06 25.27
CA MET A 299 2.06 0.25 25.17
C MET A 299 1.78 1.75 25.11
N GLN A 300 2.45 2.56 25.93
CA GLN A 300 2.28 4.02 25.94
C GLN A 300 2.59 4.66 24.59
N GLY A 301 3.67 4.24 23.92
CA GLY A 301 4.03 4.73 22.59
C GLY A 301 3.00 4.31 21.54
N MET A 302 2.47 3.09 21.64
CA MET A 302 1.42 2.61 20.73
C MET A 302 0.12 3.40 20.85
N LEU A 303 -0.34 3.67 22.08
CA LEU A 303 -1.57 4.45 22.30
C LEU A 303 -1.41 5.89 21.83
N LYS A 304 -0.24 6.51 22.06
CA LYS A 304 0.06 7.86 21.56
C LYS A 304 -0.03 7.94 20.05
N ALA A 305 0.52 6.95 19.34
CA ALA A 305 0.45 6.90 17.89
C ALA A 305 -0.99 6.81 17.38
N ILE A 306 -1.86 6.02 18.03
CA ILE A 306 -3.28 5.91 17.65
C ILE A 306 -4.02 7.24 17.85
N GLU A 307 -3.82 7.91 18.99
CA GLU A 307 -4.42 9.22 19.26
C GLU A 307 -3.96 10.29 18.25
N ASP A 308 -2.71 10.21 17.80
CA ASP A 308 -2.15 11.20 16.89
C ASP A 308 -2.49 10.95 15.42
N PHE A 309 -2.68 9.69 15.03
CA PHE A 309 -2.77 9.26 13.64
C PHE A 309 -3.93 9.94 12.89
N GLN A 310 -3.59 10.69 11.85
CA GLN A 310 -4.53 11.47 11.03
C GLN A 310 -4.95 10.75 9.74
N GLY A 311 -4.55 9.49 9.56
CA GLY A 311 -4.74 8.76 8.32
C GLY A 311 -3.51 8.77 7.42
N LEU A 312 -3.68 8.29 6.20
CA LEU A 312 -2.61 8.19 5.22
C LEU A 312 -2.54 9.47 4.39
N GLU A 313 -1.32 9.94 4.13
CA GLU A 313 -1.12 11.00 3.15
C GLU A 313 -1.68 10.59 1.79
N HIS A 314 -2.30 11.54 1.10
CA HIS A 314 -2.84 11.38 -0.24
C HIS A 314 -3.95 10.32 -0.38
N ARG A 315 -4.58 9.87 0.72
CA ARG A 315 -5.70 8.92 0.70
C ARG A 315 -6.89 9.44 1.51
N CYS A 316 -7.82 10.12 0.83
CA CYS A 316 -8.88 10.94 1.45
C CYS A 316 -8.35 11.72 2.68
N GLN A 317 -7.14 12.26 2.58
CA GLN A 317 -6.47 12.97 3.67
C GLN A 317 -7.14 14.32 3.88
N TRP A 318 -7.66 14.60 5.07
CA TRP A 318 -8.09 15.95 5.41
C TRP A 318 -6.87 16.89 5.46
N VAL A 319 -6.92 18.01 4.74
CA VAL A 319 -5.79 18.93 4.56
C VAL A 319 -5.97 20.22 5.34
N ALA A 320 -7.14 20.84 5.20
CA ALA A 320 -7.46 22.15 5.78
C ALA A 320 -8.98 22.39 5.73
N ASN A 321 -9.44 23.30 6.59
CA ASN A 321 -10.75 23.94 6.47
C ASN A 321 -10.53 25.42 6.10
N LYS A 322 -11.15 25.88 5.01
CA LYS A 322 -11.07 27.27 4.54
C LYS A 322 -12.46 27.78 4.25
N GLN A 323 -12.88 28.84 4.95
CA GLN A 323 -14.24 29.40 4.81
C GLN A 323 -15.34 28.32 4.96
N GLU A 324 -15.18 27.43 5.95
CA GLU A 324 -16.08 26.31 6.22
C GLU A 324 -16.14 25.25 5.10
N VAL A 325 -15.19 25.24 4.17
CA VAL A 325 -15.01 24.21 3.15
C VAL A 325 -13.85 23.30 3.56
N ASP A 326 -14.10 22.00 3.59
CA ASP A 326 -13.05 21.01 3.88
C ASP A 326 -12.34 20.56 2.60
N TYR A 327 -11.00 20.53 2.66
CA TYR A 327 -10.15 20.12 1.55
C TYR A 327 -9.60 18.73 1.82
N PHE A 328 -9.84 17.81 0.88
CA PHE A 328 -9.38 16.43 0.94
C PHE A 328 -8.42 16.09 -0.19
N ASN A 329 -7.29 15.50 0.17
CA ASN A 329 -6.27 15.01 -0.75
C ASN A 329 -6.39 13.48 -0.90
N ASP A 330 -6.90 13.03 -2.04
CA ASP A 330 -6.91 11.64 -2.48
C ASP A 330 -6.09 11.46 -3.76
N SER A 331 -4.90 12.09 -3.85
CA SER A 331 -4.03 11.99 -5.04
C SER A 331 -3.62 10.54 -5.38
N LYS A 332 -3.67 9.61 -4.41
CA LYS A 332 -3.44 8.17 -4.62
C LYS A 332 -4.59 7.48 -5.37
N GLY A 333 -5.73 8.15 -5.57
CA GLY A 333 -6.83 7.71 -6.42
C GLY A 333 -6.47 7.73 -7.92
N THR A 334 -5.47 6.94 -8.32
CA THR A 334 -4.92 6.94 -9.68
C THR A 334 -5.69 6.07 -10.69
N ASN A 335 -6.89 5.61 -10.32
CA ASN A 335 -7.78 4.83 -11.16
C ASN A 335 -9.24 5.14 -10.81
N VAL A 336 -10.16 4.78 -11.70
CA VAL A 336 -11.59 5.07 -11.58
C VAL A 336 -12.19 4.53 -10.29
N GLY A 337 -11.98 3.24 -9.98
CA GLY A 337 -12.54 2.61 -8.78
C GLY A 337 -12.13 3.30 -7.46
N ALA A 338 -10.90 3.81 -7.38
CA ALA A 338 -10.46 4.55 -6.21
C ALA A 338 -11.24 5.87 -6.04
N THR A 339 -11.45 6.62 -7.13
CA THR A 339 -12.25 7.84 -7.09
C THR A 339 -13.72 7.56 -6.77
N VAL A 340 -14.30 6.47 -7.30
CA VAL A 340 -15.66 6.04 -6.95
C VAL A 340 -15.77 5.80 -5.43
N ALA A 341 -14.83 5.07 -4.85
CA ALA A 341 -14.82 4.80 -3.41
C ALA A 341 -14.67 6.08 -2.57
N ALA A 342 -13.80 7.02 -3.00
CA ALA A 342 -13.63 8.31 -2.34
C ALA A 342 -14.91 9.16 -2.36
N LEU A 343 -15.59 9.22 -3.52
CA LEU A 343 -16.85 9.96 -3.67
C LEU A 343 -17.97 9.37 -2.82
N GLN A 344 -18.12 8.05 -2.80
CA GLN A 344 -19.12 7.38 -1.96
C GLN A 344 -18.82 7.57 -0.47
N GLY A 345 -17.56 7.43 -0.07
CA GLY A 345 -17.12 7.55 1.32
C GLY A 345 -17.34 8.95 1.88
N LEU A 346 -16.81 9.98 1.21
CA LEU A 346 -16.96 11.37 1.66
C LEU A 346 -18.37 11.89 1.40
N GLY A 347 -18.98 11.52 0.29
CA GLY A 347 -20.35 11.91 -0.06
C GLY A 347 -21.38 11.47 0.97
N ALA A 348 -21.22 10.27 1.55
CA ALA A 348 -22.10 9.78 2.61
C ALA A 348 -21.98 10.53 3.94
N THR A 349 -20.94 11.35 4.13
CA THR A 349 -20.78 12.18 5.35
C THR A 349 -21.42 13.56 5.24
N LEU A 350 -21.79 13.97 4.02
CA LEU A 350 -22.39 15.27 3.75
C LEU A 350 -23.90 15.26 4.04
N SER A 351 -24.42 16.39 4.50
CA SER A 351 -25.88 16.64 4.53
C SER A 351 -26.47 16.56 3.12
N GLU A 352 -27.76 16.24 3.00
CA GLU A 352 -28.43 16.02 1.70
C GLU A 352 -28.30 17.21 0.71
N ASP A 353 -28.14 18.43 1.21
CA ASP A 353 -27.99 19.66 0.44
C ASP A 353 -26.54 20.00 0.06
N LYS A 354 -25.55 19.25 0.58
CA LYS A 354 -24.12 19.50 0.35
C LYS A 354 -23.55 18.52 -0.67
N LYS A 355 -22.56 19.00 -1.42
CA LYS A 355 -21.95 18.28 -2.53
C LYS A 355 -20.43 18.47 -2.51
N ILE A 356 -19.76 17.72 -3.36
CA ILE A 356 -18.32 17.74 -3.57
C ILE A 356 -18.00 18.59 -4.81
N VAL A 357 -16.95 19.40 -4.73
CA VAL A 357 -16.23 19.93 -5.89
C VAL A 357 -15.03 19.03 -6.15
N LEU A 358 -15.10 18.24 -7.22
CA LEU A 358 -14.09 17.24 -7.55
C LEU A 358 -13.04 17.84 -8.49
N ILE A 359 -11.77 17.72 -8.14
CA ILE A 359 -10.63 17.93 -9.04
C ILE A 359 -10.19 16.57 -9.57
N ALA A 360 -10.26 16.38 -10.89
CA ALA A 360 -9.92 15.11 -11.53
C ALA A 360 -9.11 15.26 -12.83
N GLY A 361 -8.48 14.16 -13.27
CA GLY A 361 -7.74 14.08 -14.53
C GLY A 361 -6.23 13.86 -14.39
N GLY A 362 -5.59 13.70 -15.55
CA GLY A 362 -4.21 13.20 -15.71
C GLY A 362 -4.11 12.23 -16.89
N ASP A 363 -3.15 11.30 -16.82
CA ASP A 363 -3.00 10.18 -17.75
C ASP A 363 -3.87 8.98 -17.32
N GLY A 364 -4.97 8.75 -18.04
CA GLY A 364 -5.90 7.66 -17.80
C GLY A 364 -5.43 6.31 -18.35
N LYS A 365 -4.32 6.25 -19.11
CA LYS A 365 -3.75 5.01 -19.65
C LYS A 365 -4.74 4.15 -20.44
N GLY A 366 -5.72 4.79 -21.09
CA GLY A 366 -6.77 4.10 -21.84
C GLY A 366 -7.88 3.50 -20.98
N ALA A 367 -8.01 3.91 -19.71
CA ALA A 367 -9.13 3.54 -18.86
C ALA A 367 -10.47 4.03 -19.44
N ASP A 368 -11.51 3.25 -19.15
CA ASP A 368 -12.90 3.64 -19.30
C ASP A 368 -13.34 4.40 -18.05
N PHE A 369 -14.03 5.53 -18.23
CA PHE A 369 -14.45 6.43 -17.14
C PHE A 369 -15.95 6.37 -16.84
N ASP A 370 -16.70 5.50 -17.53
CA ASP A 370 -18.16 5.44 -17.41
C ASP A 370 -18.64 5.12 -15.99
N ASP A 371 -17.86 4.35 -15.22
CA ASP A 371 -18.15 4.05 -13.80
C ASP A 371 -18.13 5.30 -12.90
N LEU A 372 -17.60 6.44 -13.36
CA LEU A 372 -17.69 7.72 -12.63
C LEU A 372 -19.07 8.36 -12.74
N ALA A 373 -19.89 8.01 -13.73
CA ALA A 373 -21.13 8.72 -14.04
C ALA A 373 -22.10 8.78 -12.85
N GLU A 374 -22.40 7.62 -12.27
CA GLU A 374 -23.33 7.50 -11.14
C GLU A 374 -22.85 8.25 -9.88
N PRO A 375 -21.63 8.02 -9.35
CA PRO A 375 -21.18 8.73 -8.16
C PRO A 375 -20.97 10.24 -8.40
N VAL A 376 -20.60 10.66 -9.61
CA VAL A 376 -20.51 12.09 -9.94
C VAL A 376 -21.90 12.73 -9.91
N ALA A 377 -22.90 12.13 -10.55
CA ALA A 377 -24.28 12.63 -10.49
C ALA A 377 -24.83 12.66 -9.04
N GLY A 378 -24.47 11.66 -8.23
CA GLY A 378 -24.91 11.51 -6.85
C GLY A 378 -24.27 12.48 -5.87
N PHE A 379 -22.97 12.77 -5.98
CA PHE A 379 -22.22 13.47 -4.93
C PHE A 379 -21.51 14.75 -5.38
N VAL A 380 -21.34 14.98 -6.68
CA VAL A 380 -20.49 16.06 -7.19
C VAL A 380 -21.34 17.18 -7.80
N LYS A 381 -21.10 18.42 -7.38
CA LYS A 381 -21.75 19.60 -7.99
C LYS A 381 -20.97 20.17 -9.17
N ALA A 382 -19.64 20.14 -9.06
CA ALA A 382 -18.74 20.69 -10.05
C ALA A 382 -17.49 19.83 -10.17
N LEU A 383 -17.04 19.68 -11.41
CA LEU A 383 -15.90 18.88 -11.79
C LEU A 383 -14.85 19.79 -12.44
N VAL A 384 -13.70 19.94 -11.80
CA VAL A 384 -12.56 20.71 -12.28
C VAL A 384 -11.53 19.76 -12.87
N LEU A 385 -11.42 19.75 -14.19
CA LEU A 385 -10.62 18.79 -14.94
C LEU A 385 -9.26 19.36 -15.35
N ILE A 386 -8.22 18.57 -15.13
CA ILE A 386 -6.83 18.86 -15.50
C ILE A 386 -6.21 17.70 -16.30
N GLY A 387 -5.11 17.96 -16.98
CA GLY A 387 -4.30 16.92 -17.62
C GLY A 387 -4.87 16.33 -18.91
N THR A 388 -4.21 15.28 -19.38
CA THR A 388 -4.32 14.72 -20.73
C THR A 388 -5.73 14.21 -21.05
N ASP A 389 -6.31 13.40 -20.15
CA ASP A 389 -7.60 12.74 -20.38
C ASP A 389 -8.80 13.53 -19.81
N ALA A 390 -8.62 14.80 -19.46
CA ALA A 390 -9.69 15.69 -18.99
C ALA A 390 -10.96 15.62 -19.86
N LYS A 391 -10.82 15.70 -21.19
CA LYS A 391 -11.96 15.66 -22.11
C LYS A 391 -12.68 14.31 -22.14
N LYS A 392 -11.96 13.21 -21.89
CA LYS A 392 -12.58 11.86 -21.84
C LYS A 392 -13.43 11.71 -20.59
N ILE A 393 -12.90 12.12 -19.43
CA ILE A 393 -13.67 12.14 -18.18
C ILE A 393 -14.94 12.98 -18.34
N ALA A 394 -14.81 14.17 -18.93
CA ALA A 394 -15.96 15.05 -19.19
C ALA A 394 -17.05 14.39 -20.05
N ALA A 395 -16.67 13.52 -20.98
CA ALA A 395 -17.60 12.84 -21.88
C ALA A 395 -18.33 11.66 -21.21
N SER A 396 -17.72 11.04 -20.19
CA SER A 396 -18.28 9.88 -19.46
C SER A 396 -19.17 10.26 -18.28
N VAL A 397 -19.27 11.53 -17.91
CA VAL A 397 -20.04 11.98 -16.73
C VAL A 397 -21.14 12.96 -17.10
N THR A 398 -22.24 12.92 -16.35
CA THR A 398 -23.35 13.88 -16.46
C THR A 398 -23.78 14.35 -15.07
N GLY A 399 -24.49 15.48 -14.98
CA GLY A 399 -25.06 15.98 -13.72
C GLY A 399 -24.19 16.97 -12.93
N ALA A 400 -22.88 17.07 -13.22
CA ALA A 400 -21.98 18.07 -12.61
C ALA A 400 -21.58 19.18 -13.60
N GLN A 401 -21.34 20.39 -13.11
CA GLN A 401 -20.80 21.48 -13.94
C GLN A 401 -19.32 21.22 -14.25
N VAL A 402 -18.96 21.12 -15.53
CA VAL A 402 -17.60 20.80 -15.95
C VAL A 402 -16.80 22.09 -16.20
N HIS A 403 -15.64 22.18 -15.55
CA HIS A 403 -14.67 23.26 -15.70
C HIS A 403 -13.31 22.67 -16.06
N TYR A 404 -12.53 23.39 -16.86
CA TYR A 404 -11.15 23.01 -17.19
C TYR A 404 -10.15 23.95 -16.51
N ALA A 405 -9.02 23.38 -16.09
CA ALA A 405 -7.88 24.10 -15.54
C ALA A 405 -6.57 23.63 -16.21
N THR A 406 -5.58 24.52 -16.28
CA THR A 406 -4.29 24.25 -16.92
C THR A 406 -3.32 23.51 -16.01
N ASP A 407 -3.44 23.72 -14.70
CA ASP A 407 -2.55 23.22 -13.67
C ASP A 407 -3.29 23.12 -12.32
N MET A 408 -2.61 22.57 -11.30
CA MET A 408 -3.19 22.38 -9.97
C MET A 408 -3.57 23.70 -9.28
N GLN A 409 -2.81 24.78 -9.50
CA GLN A 409 -3.09 26.09 -8.92
C GLN A 409 -4.39 26.67 -9.48
N ALA A 410 -4.52 26.68 -10.81
CA ALA A 410 -5.74 27.08 -11.49
C ALA A 410 -6.93 26.19 -11.08
N ALA A 411 -6.70 24.89 -10.87
CA ALA A 411 -7.75 23.96 -10.46
C ALA A 411 -8.25 24.26 -9.04
N ILE A 412 -7.35 24.47 -8.08
CA ILE A 412 -7.71 24.77 -6.69
C ILE A 412 -8.40 26.13 -6.57
N LEU A 413 -7.92 27.16 -7.27
CA LEU A 413 -8.58 28.47 -7.27
C LEU A 413 -10.01 28.38 -7.85
N LYS A 414 -10.20 27.62 -8.92
CA LYS A 414 -11.55 27.37 -9.46
C LYS A 414 -12.40 26.57 -8.50
N ALA A 415 -11.86 25.51 -7.89
CA ALA A 415 -12.60 24.68 -6.95
C ALA A 415 -13.03 25.49 -5.71
N ALA A 416 -12.15 26.33 -5.18
CA ALA A 416 -12.44 27.24 -4.07
C ALA A 416 -13.55 28.24 -4.43
N ALA A 417 -13.51 28.83 -5.63
CA ALA A 417 -14.56 29.75 -6.09
C ALA A 417 -15.92 29.08 -6.33
N LEU A 418 -15.92 27.75 -6.57
CA LEU A 418 -17.14 26.98 -6.79
C LEU A 418 -17.71 26.42 -5.48
N ALA A 419 -16.88 26.18 -4.47
CA ALA A 419 -17.30 25.59 -3.19
C ALA A 419 -18.01 26.61 -2.28
N SER A 420 -18.92 26.09 -1.46
CA SER A 420 -19.72 26.84 -0.48
C SER A 420 -19.54 26.23 0.91
N ALA A 421 -19.77 27.02 1.97
CA ALA A 421 -19.69 26.55 3.35
C ALA A 421 -20.42 25.21 3.59
N GLY A 422 -19.75 24.29 4.29
CA GLY A 422 -20.22 22.94 4.59
C GLY A 422 -20.03 21.92 3.47
N GLU A 423 -19.34 22.28 2.39
CA GLU A 423 -19.01 21.37 1.29
C GLU A 423 -17.54 20.94 1.31
N ILE A 424 -17.21 20.06 0.37
CA ILE A 424 -15.87 19.48 0.24
C ILE A 424 -15.25 19.86 -1.11
N VAL A 425 -13.97 20.22 -1.10
CA VAL A 425 -13.09 20.17 -2.28
C VAL A 425 -12.25 18.91 -2.21
N LEU A 426 -12.38 18.03 -3.21
CA LEU A 426 -11.69 16.74 -3.25
C LEU A 426 -10.75 16.69 -4.45
N LEU A 427 -9.46 16.44 -4.24
CA LEU A 427 -8.57 15.92 -5.28
C LEU A 427 -8.69 14.40 -5.31
N SER A 428 -9.36 13.84 -6.32
CA SER A 428 -9.43 12.39 -6.55
C SER A 428 -9.35 12.10 -8.05
N PRO A 429 -8.14 11.90 -8.60
CA PRO A 429 -7.87 12.16 -10.00
C PRO A 429 -8.42 11.15 -11.00
N ALA A 430 -8.72 9.93 -10.57
CA ALA A 430 -9.04 8.77 -11.43
C ALA A 430 -7.94 8.39 -12.46
N CYS A 431 -6.82 9.13 -12.47
CA CYS A 431 -5.75 9.04 -13.45
C CYS A 431 -4.37 9.00 -12.77
N ALA A 432 -3.40 8.39 -13.46
CA ALA A 432 -2.00 8.55 -13.12
C ALA A 432 -1.55 10.02 -13.28
N SER A 433 -0.46 10.39 -12.63
CA SER A 433 0.01 11.78 -12.55
C SER A 433 1.08 12.16 -13.58
N PHE A 434 1.59 11.19 -14.34
CA PHE A 434 2.84 11.28 -15.09
C PHE A 434 2.85 12.28 -16.24
N ASP A 435 1.68 12.81 -16.62
CA ASP A 435 1.56 13.83 -17.64
C ASP A 435 1.88 15.24 -17.12
N MET A 436 1.73 15.47 -15.81
CA MET A 436 1.92 16.79 -15.19
C MET A 436 2.87 16.78 -13.98
N PHE A 437 3.17 15.61 -13.42
CA PHE A 437 3.92 15.42 -12.17
C PHE A 437 4.79 14.16 -12.24
N ASP A 438 5.86 14.12 -11.43
CA ASP A 438 6.78 12.99 -11.34
C ASP A 438 6.11 11.73 -10.77
N ASN A 439 5.18 11.91 -9.82
CA ASN A 439 4.42 10.85 -9.15
C ASN A 439 3.18 11.41 -8.43
N TYR A 440 2.36 10.54 -7.86
CA TYR A 440 1.11 10.95 -7.21
C TYR A 440 1.38 11.68 -5.89
N GLU A 441 2.50 11.39 -5.22
CA GLU A 441 2.94 12.08 -4.01
C GLU A 441 3.22 13.55 -4.31
N GLN A 442 3.99 13.86 -5.35
CA GLN A 442 4.29 15.23 -5.77
C GLN A 442 2.99 15.99 -6.11
N ARG A 443 2.08 15.37 -6.88
CA ARG A 443 0.74 15.94 -7.17
C ARG A 443 -0.03 16.25 -5.89
N GLY A 444 -0.02 15.31 -4.94
CA GLY A 444 -0.70 15.45 -3.66
C GLY A 444 -0.08 16.55 -2.79
N GLN A 445 1.25 16.65 -2.74
CA GLN A 445 1.98 17.67 -1.99
C GLN A 445 1.68 19.08 -2.54
N VAL A 446 1.67 19.24 -3.87
CA VAL A 446 1.30 20.50 -4.53
C VAL A 446 -0.13 20.90 -4.16
N PHE A 447 -1.08 19.96 -4.21
CA PHE A 447 -2.45 20.23 -3.79
C PHE A 447 -2.53 20.64 -2.32
N THR A 448 -1.87 19.91 -1.44
CA THR A 448 -1.89 20.17 0.01
C THR A 448 -1.29 21.54 0.35
N ALA A 449 -0.18 21.93 -0.28
CA ALA A 449 0.42 23.25 -0.09
C ALA A 449 -0.54 24.37 -0.53
N LEU A 450 -1.05 24.28 -1.75
CA LEU A 450 -1.96 25.27 -2.33
C LEU A 450 -3.27 25.40 -1.54
N ALA A 451 -3.86 24.29 -1.09
CA ALA A 451 -5.08 24.31 -0.28
C ALA A 451 -4.87 24.95 1.11
N ARG A 452 -3.67 24.81 1.69
CA ARG A 452 -3.31 25.47 2.96
C ARG A 452 -3.06 26.96 2.80
N ASP A 453 -2.59 27.39 1.63
CA ASP A 453 -2.27 28.79 1.32
C ASP A 453 -3.48 29.62 0.86
N LEU A 454 -4.64 29.00 0.63
CA LEU A 454 -5.90 29.66 0.27
C LEU A 454 -6.41 30.67 1.30
#